data_AF-A0A6A6VVX2-F1
#
_entry.id   AF-A0A6A6VVX2-F1
#
_cell.length_a   1.000
_cell.length_b   1.000
_cell.length_c   1.000
_cell.angle_alpha   90.00
_cell.angle_beta   90.00
_cell.angle_gamma   90.00
#
_symmetry.space_group_name_H-M   'P 1'
#
loop_
_entity.id
_entity.type
_entity.pdbx_description
1 polymer ?
#
loop_
_entity_poly.entity_id
_entity_poly.type
_entity_poly.pdbx_seq_one_letter_code
_entity_poly.pdbx_strand_id
1 'polypeptide(L)'
;MAPSYYFWIRGMREAPDHRPNTDSRGHWTPPRPSGGNISSGEDSLVFYCDGVSLKTDGLPRDAMEYKTFSIYYHSGYFWIVNYDAIDHQVGDGLDSYWGTPIRTMSIARHDGPETSWQIMTFEHDETTCASTATYGSAHNRLRGRRLHQRWVEKLLPAGHLPRDYDVLPPDYYGGMNGDLPLILGLLAFSVHANQVNWYFAHHFERGYFNTTHEVSEGCRYNGRGMVVKVWTSPTKTSTARQLDAYGDGEYGLIFG
;
A
#
# COMPACT_ATOMS: atom_id res chain seq x y z
N MET A 1 3.85 4.29 -22.20
CA MET A 1 2.43 4.26 -21.79
C MET A 1 2.27 3.18 -20.74
N ALA A 2 1.57 3.47 -19.63
CA ALA A 2 1.39 2.50 -18.55
C ALA A 2 0.66 1.23 -19.04
N PRO A 3 0.99 0.04 -18.50
CA PRO A 3 0.26 -1.17 -18.81
C PRO A 3 -1.17 -1.11 -18.27
N SER A 4 -2.09 -1.83 -18.92
CA SER A 4 -3.46 -1.98 -18.42
C SER A 4 -3.54 -2.97 -17.26
N TYR A 5 -4.44 -2.78 -16.32
CA TYR A 5 -4.65 -3.70 -15.19
C TYR A 5 -6.05 -3.55 -14.62
N TYR A 6 -6.49 -4.56 -13.87
CA TYR A 6 -7.68 -4.47 -13.03
C TYR A 6 -7.23 -4.35 -11.58
N PHE A 7 -8.02 -3.66 -10.76
CA PHE A 7 -7.80 -3.65 -9.32
C PHE A 7 -9.11 -3.38 -8.58
N TRP A 8 -9.07 -3.63 -7.28
CA TRP A 8 -10.11 -3.26 -6.35
C TRP A 8 -9.47 -2.95 -5.00
N ILE A 9 -10.20 -2.21 -4.18
CA ILE A 9 -9.79 -1.82 -2.84
C ILE A 9 -10.95 -2.10 -1.90
N ARG A 10 -10.71 -2.85 -0.84
CA ARG A 10 -11.69 -3.16 0.20
C ARG A 10 -11.21 -2.61 1.52
N GLY A 11 -12.08 -1.91 2.24
CA GLY A 11 -11.80 -1.48 3.61
C GLY A 11 -11.58 -2.68 4.54
N MET A 12 -10.56 -2.58 5.39
CA MET A 12 -10.18 -3.58 6.39
C MET A 12 -10.08 -2.90 7.76
N ARG A 13 -10.42 -3.61 8.82
CA ARG A 13 -10.31 -3.14 10.21
C ARG A 13 -10.03 -4.29 11.15
N GLU A 14 -9.48 -3.96 12.31
CA GLU A 14 -9.35 -4.92 13.42
C GLU A 14 -10.74 -5.38 13.89
N ALA A 15 -10.87 -6.67 14.17
CA ALA A 15 -12.10 -7.25 14.69
C ALA A 15 -12.40 -6.67 16.10
N PRO A 16 -13.64 -6.24 16.38
CA PRO A 16 -13.96 -5.51 17.61
C PRO A 16 -13.85 -6.35 18.88
N ASP A 17 -13.88 -7.68 18.75
CA ASP A 17 -13.72 -8.66 19.82
C ASP A 17 -12.27 -9.11 20.03
N HIS A 18 -11.35 -8.70 19.14
CA HIS A 18 -9.93 -8.91 19.32
C HIS A 18 -9.32 -7.89 20.27
N ARG A 19 -8.35 -8.34 21.08
CA ARG A 19 -7.56 -7.44 21.92
C ARG A 19 -6.53 -6.74 21.03
N PRO A 20 -6.34 -5.41 21.19
CA PRO A 20 -5.28 -4.69 20.49
C PRO A 20 -3.93 -5.36 20.70
N ASN A 21 -3.28 -5.70 19.59
CA ASN A 21 -1.93 -6.25 19.61
C ASN A 21 -0.90 -5.12 19.78
N THR A 22 0.15 -5.36 20.56
CA THR A 22 1.22 -4.38 20.79
C THR A 22 2.59 -5.03 20.75
N ASP A 23 3.59 -4.28 20.29
CA ASP A 23 4.99 -4.67 20.36
C ASP A 23 5.53 -4.68 21.80
N SER A 24 6.81 -5.04 21.95
CA SER A 24 7.47 -5.08 23.25
C SER A 24 7.49 -3.71 23.96
N ARG A 25 7.33 -2.61 23.24
CA ARG A 25 7.33 -1.24 23.77
C ARG A 25 5.91 -0.71 24.01
N GLY A 26 4.89 -1.53 23.80
CA GLY A 26 3.49 -1.13 23.94
C GLY A 26 2.96 -0.31 22.76
N HIS A 27 3.68 -0.25 21.65
CA HIS A 27 3.15 0.36 20.43
C HIS A 27 2.19 -0.61 19.74
N TRP A 28 1.07 -0.11 19.24
CA TRP A 28 0.13 -0.93 18.49
C TRP A 28 0.80 -1.58 17.27
N THR A 29 0.47 -2.84 17.04
CA THR A 29 0.83 -3.59 15.83
C THR A 29 -0.43 -4.22 15.26
N PRO A 30 -0.53 -4.42 13.94
CA PRO A 30 -1.76 -4.97 13.38
C PRO A 30 -2.02 -6.42 13.83
N PRO A 31 -3.29 -6.86 13.80
CA PRO A 31 -3.68 -8.20 14.24
C PRO A 31 -3.03 -9.30 13.42
N ARG A 32 -2.53 -10.34 14.10
CA ARG A 32 -1.94 -11.54 13.49
C ARG A 32 -2.90 -12.74 13.38
N PRO A 33 -3.76 -13.02 14.38
CA PRO A 33 -4.64 -14.18 14.36
C PRO A 33 -5.60 -14.19 13.17
N SER A 34 -5.97 -15.39 12.73
CA SER A 34 -7.09 -15.57 11.79
C SER A 34 -8.38 -14.99 12.38
N GLY A 35 -9.12 -14.22 11.58
CA GLY A 35 -10.31 -13.49 12.03
C GLY A 35 -10.01 -12.18 12.77
N GLY A 36 -8.74 -11.88 13.08
CA GLY A 36 -8.35 -10.61 13.71
C GLY A 36 -8.47 -9.41 12.76
N ASN A 37 -8.41 -9.65 11.45
CA ASN A 37 -8.68 -8.65 10.42
C ASN A 37 -10.00 -9.00 9.73
N ILE A 38 -10.90 -8.02 9.64
CA ILE A 38 -12.21 -8.20 9.02
C ILE A 38 -12.48 -7.09 8.00
N SER A 39 -13.42 -7.32 7.10
CA SER A 39 -13.88 -6.27 6.19
C SER A 39 -14.59 -5.16 6.98
N SER A 40 -14.35 -3.92 6.56
CA SER A 40 -15.09 -2.75 7.05
C SER A 40 -16.53 -2.67 6.50
N GLY A 41 -16.92 -3.57 5.59
CA GLY A 41 -18.27 -3.63 5.03
C GLY A 41 -18.55 -2.61 3.92
N GLU A 42 -17.52 -1.90 3.44
CA GLU A 42 -17.63 -0.99 2.30
C GLU A 42 -17.66 -1.78 0.99
N ASP A 43 -18.62 -1.47 0.13
CA ASP A 43 -18.69 -2.05 -1.22
C ASP A 43 -17.46 -1.64 -2.03
N SER A 44 -16.75 -2.64 -2.52
CA SER A 44 -15.55 -2.47 -3.32
C SER A 44 -15.89 -2.61 -4.80
N LEU A 45 -15.63 -1.58 -5.59
CA LEU A 45 -15.75 -1.64 -7.04
C LEU A 45 -14.48 -2.22 -7.67
N VAL A 46 -14.65 -2.95 -8.77
CA VAL A 46 -13.53 -3.36 -9.63
C VAL A 46 -13.31 -2.25 -10.66
N PHE A 47 -12.10 -1.73 -10.70
CA PHE A 47 -11.65 -0.72 -11.64
C PHE A 47 -10.76 -1.36 -12.70
N TYR A 48 -10.89 -0.88 -13.93
CA TYR A 48 -10.03 -1.20 -15.06
C TYR A 48 -9.26 0.05 -15.48
N CYS A 49 -7.93 -0.06 -15.48
CA CYS A 49 -7.02 0.91 -16.06
C CYS A 49 -6.57 0.45 -17.44
N ASP A 50 -6.72 1.29 -18.45
CA ASP A 50 -6.23 1.01 -19.80
C ASP A 50 -4.90 1.70 -20.13
N GLY A 51 -4.26 2.30 -19.10
CA GLY A 51 -3.05 3.11 -19.20
C GLY A 51 -3.30 4.59 -19.48
N VAL A 52 -4.55 4.99 -19.76
CA VAL A 52 -4.94 6.38 -20.07
C VAL A 52 -6.08 6.85 -19.17
N SER A 53 -7.03 5.97 -18.87
CA SER A 53 -8.26 6.23 -18.12
C SER A 53 -8.58 5.10 -17.15
N LEU A 54 -9.39 5.41 -16.14
CA LEU A 54 -10.04 4.43 -15.25
C LEU A 54 -11.53 4.34 -15.55
N LYS A 55 -12.07 3.14 -15.51
CA LYS A 55 -13.52 2.89 -15.52
C LYS A 55 -13.86 1.73 -14.57
N THR A 56 -15.07 1.72 -14.06
CA THR A 56 -15.60 0.53 -13.36
C THR A 56 -15.93 -0.55 -14.39
N ASP A 57 -15.46 -1.76 -14.16
CA ASP A 57 -15.70 -2.89 -15.08
C ASP A 57 -15.73 -4.21 -14.29
N GLY A 58 -16.40 -5.22 -14.83
CA GLY A 58 -16.37 -6.56 -14.24
C GLY A 58 -14.98 -7.19 -14.40
N LEU A 59 -14.52 -7.94 -13.39
CA LEU A 59 -13.27 -8.69 -13.51
C LEU A 59 -13.43 -9.83 -14.55
N PRO A 60 -12.63 -9.86 -15.63
CA PRO A 60 -12.68 -10.94 -16.61
C PRO A 60 -12.34 -12.30 -15.97
N ARG A 61 -12.93 -13.39 -16.49
CA ARG A 61 -12.71 -14.75 -15.96
C ARG A 61 -11.26 -15.23 -16.11
N ASP A 62 -10.56 -14.71 -17.10
CA ASP A 62 -9.19 -15.00 -17.47
C ASP A 62 -8.18 -13.99 -16.91
N ALA A 63 -8.63 -13.02 -16.11
CA ALA A 63 -7.74 -12.13 -15.39
C ALA A 63 -6.97 -12.91 -14.32
N MET A 64 -5.64 -12.82 -14.35
CA MET A 64 -4.78 -13.49 -13.39
C MET A 64 -4.40 -12.54 -12.27
N GLU A 65 -4.46 -13.00 -11.03
CA GLU A 65 -4.00 -12.21 -9.89
C GLU A 65 -2.51 -11.92 -10.05
N TYR A 66 -2.15 -10.65 -9.90
CA TYR A 66 -0.76 -10.19 -9.97
C TYR A 66 -0.17 -10.08 -8.57
N LYS A 67 -0.70 -9.16 -7.74
CA LYS A 67 -0.25 -8.93 -6.37
C LYS A 67 -1.43 -8.46 -5.50
N THR A 68 -1.36 -8.78 -4.21
CA THR A 68 -2.36 -8.41 -3.21
C THR A 68 -1.68 -7.94 -1.96
N PHE A 69 -1.93 -6.70 -1.53
CA PHE A 69 -1.40 -6.18 -0.26
C PHE A 69 -2.54 -5.90 0.71
N SER A 70 -2.36 -6.31 1.96
CA SER A 70 -3.13 -5.76 3.08
C SER A 70 -2.31 -4.69 3.77
N ILE A 71 -2.92 -3.55 4.04
CA ILE A 71 -2.23 -2.34 4.51
C ILE A 71 -2.99 -1.75 5.69
N TYR A 72 -2.29 -1.43 6.77
CA TYR A 72 -2.81 -0.61 7.88
C TYR A 72 -2.06 0.70 8.00
N TYR A 73 -2.75 1.77 8.37
CA TYR A 73 -2.14 3.01 8.83
C TYR A 73 -2.23 3.13 10.36
N HIS A 74 -1.08 3.35 11.01
CA HIS A 74 -1.04 3.64 12.45
C HIS A 74 0.20 4.42 12.83
N SER A 75 0.05 5.47 13.66
CA SER A 75 1.13 6.29 14.23
C SER A 75 2.15 6.78 13.20
N GLY A 76 1.67 7.18 12.02
CA GLY A 76 2.51 7.75 10.97
C GLY A 76 3.26 6.73 10.12
N TYR A 77 2.94 5.45 10.23
CA TYR A 77 3.52 4.37 9.42
C TYR A 77 2.44 3.57 8.70
N PHE A 78 2.81 3.02 7.55
CA PHE A 78 2.04 1.98 6.88
C PHE A 78 2.62 0.60 7.21
N TRP A 79 1.77 -0.31 7.64
CA TRP A 79 2.08 -1.73 7.87
C TRP A 79 1.52 -2.55 6.72
N ILE A 80 2.30 -3.48 6.19
CA ILE A 80 2.01 -4.20 4.95
C ILE A 80 2.23 -5.72 5.16
N VAL A 81 1.35 -6.52 4.58
CA VAL A 81 1.62 -7.92 4.20
C VAL A 81 1.22 -8.15 2.75
N ASN A 82 1.87 -9.09 2.07
CA ASN A 82 1.73 -9.33 0.63
C ASN A 82 0.67 -10.36 0.25
N TYR A 83 -0.39 -10.47 1.06
CA TYR A 83 -1.58 -11.27 0.81
C TYR A 83 -2.81 -10.64 1.47
N ASP A 84 -3.98 -11.23 1.24
CA ASP A 84 -5.24 -10.82 1.85
C ASP A 84 -5.32 -11.28 3.31
N ALA A 85 -5.16 -10.35 4.25
CA ALA A 85 -5.15 -10.60 5.69
C ALA A 85 -6.55 -10.78 6.28
N ILE A 86 -7.62 -10.49 5.53
CA ILE A 86 -9.00 -10.83 5.93
C ILE A 86 -9.20 -12.34 5.76
N ASP A 87 -8.72 -12.88 4.64
CA ASP A 87 -8.92 -14.29 4.30
C ASP A 87 -7.82 -15.22 4.87
N HIS A 88 -6.66 -14.66 5.27
CA HIS A 88 -5.51 -15.43 5.73
C HIS A 88 -4.98 -14.93 7.07
N GLN A 89 -4.54 -15.87 7.90
CA GLN A 89 -3.78 -15.58 9.12
C GLN A 89 -2.45 -14.91 8.78
N VAL A 90 -2.00 -13.98 9.64
CA VAL A 90 -0.70 -13.34 9.49
C VAL A 90 0.36 -14.00 10.36
N GLY A 91 1.40 -14.54 9.72
CA GLY A 91 2.47 -15.33 10.36
C GLY A 91 1.92 -16.52 11.16
N ASP A 92 2.47 -16.73 12.35
CA ASP A 92 2.12 -17.79 13.30
C ASP A 92 0.75 -17.57 13.94
N GLY A 93 0.11 -16.43 13.68
CA GLY A 93 -1.18 -16.06 14.24
C GLY A 93 -1.13 -15.78 15.73
N LEU A 94 0.06 -15.66 16.32
CA LEU A 94 0.24 -15.34 17.73
C LEU A 94 0.50 -13.85 17.87
N ASP A 95 -0.34 -13.19 18.66
CA ASP A 95 -0.05 -11.85 19.14
C ASP A 95 1.16 -11.91 20.09
N SER A 96 2.09 -10.97 19.93
CA SER A 96 3.30 -10.91 20.76
C SER A 96 2.95 -10.39 22.15
N TYR A 97 2.30 -11.21 22.98
CA TYR A 97 2.02 -10.84 24.36
C TYR A 97 3.25 -11.06 25.24
N TRP A 98 3.58 -10.04 26.03
CA TRP A 98 4.49 -10.20 27.17
C TRP A 98 3.92 -11.24 28.14
N GLY A 99 4.59 -12.39 28.26
CA GLY A 99 4.41 -13.28 29.41
C GLY A 99 3.95 -14.71 29.14
N THR A 100 3.96 -15.23 27.91
CA THR A 100 3.82 -16.70 27.73
C THR A 100 5.12 -17.39 28.17
N PRO A 101 5.11 -18.25 29.20
CA PRO A 101 6.30 -19.00 29.58
C PRO A 101 6.68 -19.92 28.42
N ILE A 102 7.99 -20.02 28.17
CA ILE A 102 8.63 -20.93 27.20
C ILE A 102 8.27 -22.39 27.56
N ARG A 103 7.07 -22.85 27.21
CA ARG A 103 6.66 -24.26 27.29
C ARG A 103 5.61 -24.59 26.24
N THR A 104 5.95 -24.39 24.98
CA THR A 104 5.65 -25.38 23.93
C THR A 104 6.70 -25.22 22.82
N MET A 105 7.90 -25.75 23.07
CA MET A 105 8.85 -26.03 21.98
C MET A 105 8.32 -27.23 21.18
N SER A 106 7.49 -26.97 20.17
CA SER A 106 7.24 -27.82 18.99
C SER A 106 6.02 -27.21 18.29
N ILE A 107 6.07 -26.50 17.17
CA ILE A 107 6.96 -26.46 16.02
C ILE A 107 6.97 -24.98 15.65
N ALA A 108 8.03 -24.23 16.00
CA ALA A 108 8.17 -22.88 15.48
C ALA A 108 8.44 -23.02 13.98
N ARG A 109 7.38 -23.11 13.18
CA ARG A 109 7.47 -22.82 11.75
C ARG A 109 8.03 -21.42 11.71
N HIS A 110 9.22 -21.29 11.14
CA HIS A 110 9.89 -20.03 10.93
C HIS A 110 8.90 -19.12 10.18
N ASP A 111 8.26 -18.20 10.88
CA ASP A 111 7.67 -17.06 10.22
C ASP A 111 8.83 -16.30 9.60
N GLY A 112 8.92 -16.37 8.28
CA GLY A 112 9.80 -15.49 7.54
C GLY A 112 9.30 -14.04 7.71
N PRO A 113 10.18 -13.05 7.51
CA PRO A 113 9.75 -11.65 7.42
C PRO A 113 8.64 -11.46 6.37
N GLU A 114 8.59 -12.31 5.35
CA GLU A 114 7.61 -12.33 4.27
C GLU A 114 6.18 -12.66 4.73
N THR A 115 6.02 -13.34 5.87
CA THR A 115 4.70 -13.77 6.35
C THR A 115 4.14 -12.89 7.46
N SER A 116 4.88 -11.88 7.94
CA SER A 116 4.46 -11.01 9.04
C SER A 116 4.28 -9.55 8.59
N TRP A 117 3.60 -8.74 9.40
CA TRP A 117 3.46 -7.31 9.15
C TRP A 117 4.83 -6.62 9.09
N GLN A 118 5.09 -5.92 7.98
CA GLN A 118 6.30 -5.13 7.78
C GLN A 118 5.94 -3.65 7.58
N ILE A 119 6.81 -2.75 8.01
CA ILE A 119 6.62 -1.32 7.73
C ILE A 119 6.95 -1.06 6.25
N MET A 120 6.20 -0.15 5.64
CA MET A 120 6.51 0.36 4.31
C MET A 120 7.89 1.04 4.30
N THR A 121 8.66 0.73 3.27
CA THR A 121 10.02 1.19 3.10
C THR A 121 10.24 1.65 1.65
N PHE A 122 11.43 2.13 1.36
CA PHE A 122 11.82 2.63 0.06
C PHE A 122 13.18 2.04 -0.33
N GLU A 123 13.26 1.67 -1.60
CA GLU A 123 14.53 1.55 -2.30
C GLU A 123 14.87 2.89 -2.92
N HIS A 124 16.13 3.29 -2.86
CA HIS A 124 16.58 4.58 -3.35
C HIS A 124 17.46 4.36 -4.58
N ASP A 125 17.14 5.06 -5.67
CA ASP A 125 18.02 5.11 -6.84
C ASP A 125 19.04 6.23 -6.66
N GLU A 126 20.32 5.85 -6.60
CA GLU A 126 21.45 6.78 -6.45
C GLU A 126 21.64 7.73 -7.64
N THR A 127 21.17 7.33 -8.82
CA THR A 127 21.36 8.07 -10.07
C THR A 127 20.26 9.10 -10.28
N THR A 128 19.00 8.70 -10.08
CA THR A 128 17.83 9.55 -10.36
C THR A 128 17.25 10.20 -9.11
N CYS A 129 17.79 9.90 -7.92
CA CYS A 129 17.19 10.27 -6.64
C CYS A 129 15.70 9.86 -6.50
N ALA A 130 15.19 8.95 -7.33
CA ALA A 130 13.86 8.41 -7.21
C ALA A 130 13.79 7.44 -6.03
N SER A 131 12.59 7.26 -5.50
CA SER A 131 12.30 6.23 -4.49
C SER A 131 11.29 5.22 -5.03
N THR A 132 11.53 3.94 -4.79
CA THR A 132 10.59 2.86 -5.10
C THR A 132 9.96 2.39 -3.79
N ALA A 133 8.67 2.70 -3.60
CA ALA A 133 7.92 2.30 -2.41
C ALA A 133 7.68 0.79 -2.42
N THR A 134 8.09 0.13 -1.34
CA THR A 134 7.99 -1.31 -1.16
C THR A 134 7.91 -1.64 0.34
N TYR A 135 8.21 -2.87 0.75
CA TYR A 135 8.22 -3.32 2.13
C TYR A 135 9.47 -4.20 2.35
N GLY A 136 10.01 -4.19 3.57
CA GLY A 136 11.19 -4.98 3.93
C GLY A 136 12.52 -4.47 3.36
N SER A 137 12.56 -3.25 2.80
CA SER A 137 13.78 -2.61 2.30
C SER A 137 14.49 -1.76 3.38
N ALA A 138 15.57 -1.07 3.00
CA ALA A 138 16.48 -0.42 3.94
C ALA A 138 16.03 0.97 4.44
N HIS A 139 15.24 1.71 3.66
CA HIS A 139 14.94 3.11 3.98
C HIS A 139 13.49 3.31 4.39
N ASN A 140 13.25 3.92 5.55
CA ASN A 140 11.88 4.21 6.01
C ASN A 140 11.30 5.51 5.44
N ARG A 141 12.06 6.26 4.64
CA ARG A 141 11.69 7.61 4.15
C ARG A 141 11.95 7.74 2.66
N LEU A 142 11.14 8.59 2.02
CA LEU A 142 11.42 9.07 0.68
C LEU A 142 12.81 9.72 0.65
N ARG A 143 13.58 9.48 -0.42
CA ARG A 143 14.95 9.99 -0.55
C ARG A 143 15.02 11.51 -0.57
N GLY A 144 14.08 12.15 -1.25
CA GLY A 144 14.03 13.59 -1.39
C GLY A 144 12.73 14.03 -2.06
N ARG A 145 12.46 15.34 -2.03
CA ARG A 145 11.31 15.93 -2.72
C ARG A 145 11.68 17.25 -3.38
N ARG A 146 10.97 17.59 -4.45
CA ARG A 146 10.99 18.93 -5.04
C ARG A 146 9.93 19.80 -4.38
N LEU A 147 10.17 21.11 -4.34
CA LEU A 147 9.24 22.09 -3.72
C LEU A 147 7.83 22.08 -4.34
N HIS A 148 7.69 21.71 -5.62
CA HIS A 148 6.39 21.68 -6.30
C HIS A 148 5.66 20.32 -6.18
N GLN A 149 6.29 19.29 -5.63
CA GLN A 149 5.70 17.95 -5.48
C GLN A 149 4.72 17.89 -4.32
N ARG A 150 3.54 18.49 -4.52
CA ARG A 150 2.46 18.52 -3.53
C ARG A 150 1.88 17.14 -3.21
N TRP A 151 2.13 16.14 -4.05
CA TRP A 151 1.65 14.77 -3.82
C TRP A 151 2.30 14.13 -2.58
N VAL A 152 3.53 14.53 -2.22
CA VAL A 152 4.32 13.88 -1.15
C VAL A 152 3.58 13.92 0.19
N GLU A 153 3.11 15.10 0.60
CA GLU A 153 2.40 15.28 1.88
C GLU A 153 1.01 14.66 1.86
N LYS A 154 0.44 14.45 0.68
CA LYS A 154 -0.89 13.85 0.51
C LYS A 154 -0.86 12.35 0.65
N LEU A 155 0.14 11.70 0.04
CA LEU A 155 0.28 10.26 0.04
C LEU A 155 1.02 9.75 1.29
N LEU A 156 2.10 10.43 1.70
CA LEU A 156 3.01 9.93 2.72
C LEU A 156 2.78 10.61 4.06
N PRO A 157 2.72 9.86 5.18
CA PRO A 157 2.69 10.43 6.52
C PRO A 157 4.08 10.89 6.95
N ALA A 158 4.15 11.64 8.04
CA ALA A 158 5.38 12.23 8.55
C ALA A 158 6.54 11.22 8.77
N GLY A 159 6.22 9.96 9.11
CA GLY A 159 7.20 8.89 9.26
C GLY A 159 7.95 8.56 7.96
N HIS A 160 7.33 8.78 6.81
CA HIS A 160 7.83 8.45 5.48
C HIS A 160 8.27 9.68 4.65
N LEU A 161 8.06 10.89 5.17
CA LEU A 161 8.53 12.11 4.51
C LEU A 161 10.06 12.17 4.44
N PRO A 162 10.63 12.81 3.40
CA PRO A 162 12.07 13.10 3.36
C PRO A 162 12.45 14.02 4.52
N ARG A 163 13.75 14.11 4.86
CA ARG A 163 14.19 15.05 5.89
C ARG A 163 14.17 16.48 5.33
N ASP A 164 14.12 17.48 6.21
CA ASP A 164 13.98 18.89 5.79
C ASP A 164 15.11 19.38 4.87
N TYR A 165 16.31 18.79 4.99
CA TYR A 165 17.47 19.10 4.14
C TYR A 165 17.54 18.27 2.85
N ASP A 166 16.63 17.30 2.65
CA ASP A 166 16.53 16.52 1.42
C ASP A 166 15.58 17.18 0.39
N VAL A 167 15.37 18.49 0.53
CA VAL A 167 14.65 19.31 -0.46
C VAL A 167 15.60 19.61 -1.61
N LEU A 168 15.34 18.97 -2.75
CA LEU A 168 16.19 19.06 -3.92
C LEU A 168 15.86 20.33 -4.73
N PRO A 169 16.85 20.95 -5.41
CA PRO A 169 16.61 22.04 -6.34
C PRO A 169 15.61 21.65 -7.44
N PRO A 170 14.90 22.61 -8.06
CA PRO A 170 13.90 22.32 -9.09
C PRO A 170 14.40 21.45 -10.25
N ASP A 171 15.68 21.60 -10.61
CA ASP A 171 16.32 20.92 -11.74
C ASP A 171 16.85 19.51 -11.39
N TYR A 172 16.79 19.10 -10.12
CA TYR A 172 17.26 17.78 -9.68
C TYR A 172 16.21 16.69 -9.93
N TYR A 173 16.65 15.48 -10.24
CA TYR A 173 15.79 14.30 -10.33
C TYR A 173 15.19 13.93 -8.95
N GLY A 174 14.03 13.30 -8.97
CA GLY A 174 13.27 12.92 -7.78
C GLY A 174 11.89 12.44 -8.19
N GLY A 175 11.18 11.78 -7.28
CA GLY A 175 9.88 11.17 -7.57
C GLY A 175 9.70 9.85 -6.86
N MET A 176 8.56 9.21 -7.12
CA MET A 176 8.21 7.94 -6.52
C MET A 176 7.58 6.97 -7.52
N ASN A 177 8.09 5.75 -7.49
CA ASN A 177 7.52 4.54 -8.05
C ASN A 177 7.21 3.56 -6.91
N GLY A 178 6.85 2.33 -7.20
CA GLY A 178 6.63 1.31 -6.18
C GLY A 178 5.69 0.20 -6.63
N ASP A 179 5.54 -0.79 -5.75
CA ASP A 179 4.57 -1.87 -5.95
C ASP A 179 3.18 -1.28 -6.23
N LEU A 180 2.61 -1.64 -7.39
CA LEU A 180 1.32 -1.11 -7.82
C LEU A 180 0.18 -1.22 -6.77
N PRO A 181 -0.04 -2.35 -6.06
CA PRO A 181 -1.05 -2.40 -4.99
C PRO A 181 -0.74 -1.43 -3.84
N LEU A 182 0.53 -1.18 -3.53
CA LEU A 182 0.92 -0.22 -2.49
C LEU A 182 0.61 1.21 -2.94
N ILE A 183 0.98 1.57 -4.16
CA ILE A 183 0.68 2.90 -4.75
C ILE A 183 -0.82 3.18 -4.72
N LEU A 184 -1.63 2.23 -5.16
CA LEU A 184 -3.10 2.32 -5.12
C LEU A 184 -3.61 2.45 -3.67
N GLY A 185 -3.00 1.73 -2.73
CA GLY A 185 -3.31 1.86 -1.31
C GLY A 185 -3.02 3.25 -0.76
N LEU A 186 -1.85 3.82 -1.06
CA LEU A 186 -1.47 5.18 -0.63
C LEU A 186 -2.46 6.24 -1.13
N LEU A 187 -2.91 6.12 -2.38
CA LEU A 187 -3.96 6.97 -2.95
C LEU A 187 -5.30 6.79 -2.22
N ALA A 188 -5.69 5.56 -1.89
CA ALA A 188 -6.91 5.32 -1.11
C ALA A 188 -6.81 5.89 0.31
N PHE A 189 -5.62 5.87 0.92
CA PHE A 189 -5.38 6.48 2.22
C PHE A 189 -5.39 8.01 2.19
N SER A 190 -5.15 8.65 1.03
CA SER A 190 -5.14 10.12 0.93
C SER A 190 -6.54 10.76 0.89
N VAL A 191 -7.60 9.94 0.74
CA VAL A 191 -9.01 10.37 0.75
C VAL A 191 -9.79 9.71 1.90
N HIS A 192 -10.99 10.19 2.23
CA HIS A 192 -11.85 9.52 3.21
C HIS A 192 -12.27 8.12 2.76
N ALA A 193 -12.54 7.23 3.71
CA ALA A 193 -12.90 5.82 3.43
C ALA A 193 -14.14 5.72 2.52
N ASN A 194 -15.17 6.52 2.78
CA ASN A 194 -16.38 6.60 1.95
C ASN A 194 -16.18 7.28 0.58
N GLN A 195 -14.99 7.83 0.29
CA GLN A 195 -14.67 8.51 -0.97
C GLN A 195 -13.72 7.72 -1.86
N VAL A 196 -13.21 6.56 -1.43
CA VAL A 196 -12.24 5.77 -2.20
C VAL A 196 -12.78 5.44 -3.61
N ASN A 197 -14.00 4.91 -3.71
CA ASN A 197 -14.59 4.59 -5.01
C ASN A 197 -14.80 5.83 -5.88
N TRP A 198 -15.27 6.94 -5.29
CA TRP A 198 -15.46 8.20 -6.01
C TRP A 198 -14.12 8.75 -6.54
N TYR A 199 -13.06 8.65 -5.73
CA TYR A 199 -11.73 9.11 -6.09
C TYR A 199 -11.22 8.38 -7.35
N PHE A 200 -11.20 7.05 -7.35
CA PHE A 200 -10.69 6.28 -8.49
C PHE A 200 -11.56 6.43 -9.75
N ALA A 201 -12.84 6.75 -9.62
CA ALA A 201 -13.71 7.02 -10.76
C ALA A 201 -13.43 8.37 -11.44
N HIS A 202 -12.85 9.35 -10.75
CA HIS A 202 -12.76 10.74 -11.25
C HIS A 202 -11.36 11.35 -11.26
N HIS A 203 -10.39 10.74 -10.57
CA HIS A 203 -9.04 11.31 -10.37
C HIS A 203 -7.93 10.55 -11.11
N PHE A 204 -8.25 9.88 -12.21
CA PHE A 204 -7.24 9.36 -13.12
C PHE A 204 -7.54 9.80 -14.55
N GLU A 205 -6.67 10.66 -15.09
CA GLU A 205 -6.82 11.21 -16.43
C GLU A 205 -5.46 11.24 -17.13
N ARG A 206 -5.43 10.96 -18.44
CA ARG A 206 -4.23 11.02 -19.27
C ARG A 206 -3.06 10.17 -18.75
N GLY A 207 -3.39 9.07 -18.07
CA GLY A 207 -2.40 8.13 -17.52
C GLY A 207 -1.79 8.53 -16.17
N TYR A 208 -2.31 9.56 -15.49
CA TYR A 208 -1.80 10.02 -14.20
C TYR A 208 -2.88 10.11 -13.14
N PHE A 209 -2.50 9.79 -11.89
CA PHE A 209 -3.34 10.02 -10.72
C PHE A 209 -3.31 11.50 -10.33
N ASN A 210 -4.49 12.11 -10.28
CA ASN A 210 -4.65 13.48 -9.86
C ASN A 210 -4.65 13.58 -8.32
N THR A 211 -3.57 14.13 -7.79
CA THR A 211 -3.41 14.36 -6.35
C THR A 211 -3.77 15.81 -5.96
N THR A 212 -4.57 16.55 -6.73
CA THR A 212 -4.96 17.93 -6.35
C THR A 212 -6.04 18.00 -5.28
N HIS A 213 -6.72 16.88 -4.97
CA HIS A 213 -7.73 16.80 -3.90
C HIS A 213 -7.22 17.34 -2.56
N GLU A 214 -8.07 18.01 -1.80
CA GLU A 214 -7.70 18.49 -0.46
C GLU A 214 -7.60 17.29 0.49
N VAL A 215 -6.52 17.26 1.28
CA VAL A 215 -6.42 16.29 2.37
C VAL A 215 -7.15 16.90 3.55
N SER A 216 -8.39 16.48 3.74
CA SER A 216 -9.17 16.85 4.91
C SER A 216 -8.69 16.10 6.15
N GLU A 217 -8.94 16.69 7.30
CA GLU A 217 -8.77 16.00 8.59
C GLU A 217 -9.57 14.69 8.56
N GLY A 218 -8.94 13.59 8.98
CA GLY A 218 -9.59 12.29 9.06
C GLY A 218 -9.51 11.41 7.81
N CYS A 219 -8.81 11.81 6.73
CA CYS A 219 -8.46 10.87 5.65
C CYS A 219 -7.60 9.72 6.19
N ARG A 220 -6.57 10.03 6.99
CA ARG A 220 -5.70 9.03 7.63
C ARG A 220 -5.96 9.02 9.14
N TYR A 221 -6.53 7.93 9.65
CA TYR A 221 -6.76 7.72 11.08
C TYR A 221 -6.19 6.36 11.52
N ASN A 222 -5.72 6.30 12.76
CA ASN A 222 -5.09 5.11 13.31
C ASN A 222 -6.04 3.90 13.26
N GLY A 223 -5.52 2.77 12.79
CA GLY A 223 -6.28 1.53 12.64
C GLY A 223 -7.10 1.44 11.35
N ARG A 224 -7.06 2.45 10.48
CA ARG A 224 -7.61 2.33 9.13
C ARG A 224 -6.80 1.30 8.34
N GLY A 225 -7.47 0.28 7.83
CA GLY A 225 -6.86 -0.74 6.98
C GLY A 225 -7.54 -0.84 5.62
N MET A 226 -6.86 -1.49 4.68
CA MET A 226 -7.42 -1.88 3.38
C MET A 226 -6.71 -3.10 2.81
N VAL A 227 -7.43 -3.85 1.98
CA VAL A 227 -6.85 -4.83 1.07
C VAL A 227 -6.90 -4.26 -0.34
N VAL A 228 -5.76 -4.27 -1.02
CA VAL A 228 -5.62 -3.86 -2.41
C VAL A 228 -5.16 -5.06 -3.20
N LYS A 229 -5.95 -5.47 -4.19
CA LYS A 229 -5.56 -6.56 -5.08
C LYS A 229 -5.63 -6.13 -6.54
N VAL A 230 -4.64 -6.57 -7.29
CA VAL A 230 -4.39 -6.17 -8.67
C VAL A 230 -4.33 -7.43 -9.52
N TRP A 231 -4.92 -7.36 -10.71
CA TRP A 231 -4.88 -8.42 -11.71
C TRP A 231 -4.32 -7.91 -13.03
N THR A 232 -3.75 -8.83 -13.78
CA THR A 232 -3.40 -8.60 -15.18
C THR A 232 -4.65 -8.36 -16.03
N SER A 233 -4.45 -7.70 -17.17
CA SER A 233 -5.49 -7.45 -18.16
C SER A 233 -5.29 -8.39 -19.36
N PRO A 234 -6.12 -9.44 -19.49
CA PRO A 234 -6.02 -10.35 -20.62
C PRO A 234 -6.41 -9.67 -21.94
N THR A 235 -7.34 -8.70 -21.89
CA THR A 235 -7.86 -7.99 -23.08
C THR A 235 -6.80 -7.19 -23.84
N LYS A 236 -5.79 -6.68 -23.13
CA LYS A 236 -4.62 -5.99 -23.71
C LYS A 236 -3.30 -6.68 -23.39
N THR A 237 -3.37 -7.96 -22.99
CA THR A 237 -2.21 -8.83 -22.75
C THR A 237 -1.18 -8.25 -21.78
N SER A 238 -1.61 -7.52 -20.74
CA SER A 238 -0.65 -7.15 -19.71
C SER A 238 -0.24 -8.40 -18.92
N THR A 239 1.03 -8.49 -18.57
CA THR A 239 1.63 -9.62 -17.83
C THR A 239 2.10 -9.14 -16.46
N ALA A 240 2.28 -10.06 -15.52
CA ALA A 240 2.87 -9.76 -14.21
C ALA A 240 4.18 -8.99 -14.36
N ARG A 241 5.07 -9.45 -15.26
CA ARG A 241 6.34 -8.80 -15.58
C ARG A 241 6.19 -7.34 -16.03
N GLN A 242 5.18 -7.02 -16.83
CA GLN A 242 4.95 -5.63 -17.26
C GLN A 242 4.44 -4.76 -16.10
N LEU A 243 3.68 -5.34 -15.17
CA LEU A 243 3.24 -4.63 -13.97
C LEU A 243 4.38 -4.45 -12.96
N ASP A 244 5.31 -5.40 -12.86
CA ASP A 244 6.57 -5.24 -12.11
C ASP A 244 7.39 -4.11 -12.72
N ALA A 245 7.69 -4.17 -14.03
CA ALA A 245 8.41 -3.12 -14.74
C ALA A 245 7.75 -1.74 -14.64
N TYR A 246 6.42 -1.68 -14.55
CA TYR A 246 5.70 -0.43 -14.27
C TYR A 246 5.94 0.08 -12.86
N GLY A 247 5.87 -0.80 -11.86
CA GLY A 247 6.18 -0.48 -10.47
C GLY A 247 7.65 -0.10 -10.25
N ASP A 248 8.57 -0.61 -11.08
CA ASP A 248 10.01 -0.31 -11.02
C ASP A 248 10.39 0.99 -11.76
N GLY A 249 9.45 1.55 -12.53
CA GLY A 249 9.66 2.81 -13.24
C GLY A 249 10.17 2.71 -14.68
N GLU A 250 10.19 1.52 -15.30
CA GLU A 250 10.60 1.37 -16.70
C GLU A 250 9.69 2.14 -17.67
N TYR A 251 8.48 2.49 -17.22
CA TYR A 251 7.50 3.28 -17.96
C TYR A 251 7.47 4.76 -17.55
N GLY A 252 8.46 5.21 -16.78
CA GLY A 252 8.53 6.54 -16.17
C GLY A 252 8.07 6.55 -14.71
N LEU A 253 8.23 7.70 -14.06
CA LEU A 253 7.78 7.91 -12.68
C LEU A 253 6.26 7.91 -12.60
N ILE A 254 5.69 7.16 -11.66
CA ILE A 254 4.27 7.24 -11.31
C ILE A 254 3.98 8.62 -10.71
N PHE A 255 4.87 9.10 -9.83
CA PHE A 255 4.82 10.46 -9.28
C PHE A 255 6.14 11.20 -9.52
N GLY A 256 6.13 12.17 -10.44
CA GLY A 256 7.27 13.03 -10.78
C GLY A 256 7.27 14.39 -10.09
#